data_AF-A0A963N6J6-F1
#
_entry.id   AF-A0A963N6J6-F1
#
_cell.length_a   1.000
_cell.length_b   1.000
_cell.length_c   1.000
_cell.angle_alpha   90.00
_cell.angle_beta   90.00
_cell.angle_gamma   90.00
#
_symmetry.space_group_name_H-M   'P 1'
#
loop_
_entity.id
_entity.type
_entity.pdbx_description
1 polymer ?
#
loop_
_entity_poly.entity_id
_entity_poly.type
_entity_poly.pdbx_seq_one_letter_code
_entity_poly.pdbx_strand_id
1 'polypeptide(L)'
;MENDLRQADLREAALEYHSDPTPGKIAVQPTKGLNTQLDLALAYSPGVAFACHAIVDDPASASLYTSRANLVGVVTNGTAVLGLGNIG
;
A
#
# COMPACT_ATOMS: atom_id res chain seq x y z
N MET A 1 -31.34 -23.58 6.92
CA MET A 1 -31.52 -23.51 5.45
C MET A 1 -31.44 -22.08 4.93
N GLU A 2 -32.39 -21.18 5.17
CA GLU A 2 -32.35 -19.82 4.57
C GLU A 2 -31.18 -18.95 5.07
N ASN A 3 -30.70 -19.20 6.29
CA ASN A 3 -29.49 -18.54 6.81
C ASN A 3 -28.19 -19.12 6.22
N ASP A 4 -28.18 -20.40 5.87
CA ASP A 4 -27.01 -21.10 5.35
C ASP A 4 -26.77 -20.76 3.87
N LEU A 5 -27.86 -20.61 3.11
CA LEU A 5 -27.82 -20.14 1.72
C LEU A 5 -27.25 -18.72 1.63
N ARG A 6 -27.71 -17.81 2.49
CA ARG A 6 -27.17 -16.43 2.56
C ARG A 6 -25.70 -16.38 2.95
N GLN A 7 -25.22 -17.32 3.77
CA GLN A 7 -23.81 -17.42 4.14
C GLN A 7 -22.96 -17.98 3.00
N ALA A 8 -23.47 -18.95 2.24
CA ALA A 8 -22.80 -19.47 1.06
C ALA A 8 -22.64 -18.39 -0.02
N ASP A 9 -23.69 -17.60 -0.27
CA ASP A 9 -23.67 -16.49 -1.22
C ASP A 9 -22.63 -15.43 -0.82
N LEU A 10 -22.57 -15.07 0.48
CA LEU A 10 -21.58 -14.12 0.98
C LEU A 10 -20.15 -14.66 0.86
N ARG A 11 -19.95 -15.97 1.09
CA ARG A 11 -18.65 -16.60 0.96
C ARG A 11 -18.14 -16.50 -0.48
N GLU A 12 -18.97 -16.85 -1.46
CA GLU A 12 -18.59 -16.80 -2.87
C GLU A 12 -18.32 -15.35 -3.32
N ALA A 13 -19.21 -14.42 -2.97
CA ALA A 13 -19.02 -13.00 -3.25
C ALA A 13 -17.73 -12.44 -2.61
N ALA A 14 -17.39 -12.86 -1.38
CA ALA A 14 -16.16 -12.45 -0.72
C ALA A 14 -14.92 -12.99 -1.44
N LEU A 15 -14.96 -14.24 -1.95
CA LEU A 15 -13.85 -14.83 -2.69
C LEU A 15 -13.67 -14.11 -4.03
N GLU A 16 -14.75 -13.88 -4.77
CA GLU A 16 -14.74 -13.16 -6.04
C GLU A 16 -14.22 -11.72 -5.87
N TYR A 17 -14.71 -11.00 -4.86
CA TYR A 17 -14.28 -9.63 -4.52
C TYR A 17 -12.77 -9.51 -4.26
N HIS A 18 -12.13 -10.57 -3.74
CA HIS A 18 -10.68 -10.56 -3.50
C HIS A 18 -9.86 -11.05 -4.70
N SER A 19 -10.48 -11.67 -5.71
CA SER A 19 -9.78 -12.28 -6.84
C SER A 19 -9.91 -11.52 -8.16
N ASP A 20 -11.08 -10.95 -8.45
CA ASP A 20 -11.41 -10.36 -9.75
C ASP A 20 -11.69 -8.85 -9.64
N PRO A 21 -11.31 -8.02 -10.63
CA PRO A 21 -10.47 -8.33 -11.81
C PRO A 21 -8.97 -8.37 -11.50
N THR A 22 -8.57 -8.01 -10.28
CA THR A 22 -7.16 -8.01 -9.86
C THR A 22 -7.09 -8.50 -8.41
N PRO A 23 -6.29 -9.52 -8.11
CA PRO A 23 -6.20 -10.07 -6.76
C PRO A 23 -5.70 -9.05 -5.73
N GLY A 24 -6.33 -9.07 -4.55
CA GLY A 24 -5.96 -8.22 -3.41
C GLY A 24 -6.82 -6.94 -3.31
N LYS A 25 -6.46 -6.06 -2.36
CA LYS A 25 -7.26 -4.88 -2.01
C LYS A 25 -6.49 -3.56 -2.01
N ILE A 26 -5.18 -3.63 -2.22
CA ILE A 26 -4.29 -2.47 -2.15
C ILE A 26 -3.56 -2.30 -3.48
N ALA A 27 -3.30 -1.06 -3.84
CA ALA A 27 -2.47 -0.68 -4.97
C ALA A 27 -1.53 0.45 -4.56
N VAL A 28 -0.39 0.56 -5.24
CA VAL A 28 0.54 1.69 -5.10
C VAL A 28 0.42 2.56 -6.34
N GLN A 29 0.15 3.84 -6.15
CA GLN A 29 0.01 4.80 -7.25
C GLN A 29 0.94 6.00 -7.05
N PRO A 30 1.59 6.51 -8.11
CA PRO A 30 2.38 7.73 -8.03
C PRO A 30 1.52 8.93 -7.65
N THR A 31 2.03 9.80 -6.78
CA THR A 31 1.35 11.06 -6.38
C THR A 31 1.78 12.26 -7.22
N LYS A 32 2.79 12.11 -8.07
CA LYS A 32 3.33 13.13 -8.98
C LYS A 32 3.20 12.64 -10.42
N GLY A 33 3.05 13.55 -11.37
CA GLY A 33 3.04 13.22 -12.80
C GLY A 33 4.36 12.59 -13.21
N LEU A 34 4.31 11.58 -14.10
CA LEU A 34 5.46 10.84 -14.63
C LEU A 34 5.36 10.72 -16.16
N ASN A 35 4.90 11.78 -16.83
CA ASN A 35 4.50 11.73 -18.24
C ASN A 35 5.58 12.26 -19.19
N THR A 36 6.56 13.01 -18.66
CA THR A 36 7.59 13.67 -19.46
C THR A 36 9.00 13.25 -19.03
N GLN A 37 9.99 13.54 -19.88
CA GLN A 37 11.39 13.34 -19.53
C GLN A 37 11.80 14.18 -18.31
N LEU A 38 11.26 15.40 -18.19
CA LEU A 38 11.50 16.24 -17.02
C LEU A 38 10.93 15.60 -15.75
N ASP A 39 9.70 15.07 -15.81
CA ASP A 39 9.09 14.38 -14.67
C ASP A 39 9.95 13.21 -14.20
N LEU A 40 10.46 12.40 -15.14
CA LEU A 40 11.34 11.28 -14.83
C LEU A 40 12.69 11.74 -14.25
N ALA A 41 13.26 12.82 -14.79
CA ALA A 41 14.51 13.39 -14.28
C ALA A 41 14.36 13.99 -12.86
N LEU A 42 13.16 14.45 -12.50
CA LEU A 42 12.84 14.95 -11.16
C LEU A 42 12.54 13.81 -10.17
N ALA A 43 11.76 12.81 -10.60
CA ALA A 43 11.37 11.68 -9.78
C ALA A 43 12.50 10.68 -9.54
N TYR A 44 13.48 10.64 -10.44
CA TYR A 44 14.63 9.74 -10.40
C TYR A 44 15.93 10.50 -10.67
N SER A 45 16.95 9.82 -11.19
CA SER A 45 18.22 10.45 -11.53
C SER A 45 18.06 11.48 -12.65
N PRO A 46 18.70 12.66 -12.56
CA PRO A 46 19.58 13.10 -11.47
C PRO A 46 18.87 13.82 -10.30
N GLY A 47 17.60 14.21 -10.45
CA GLY A 47 16.88 15.08 -9.51
C GLY A 47 16.68 14.51 -8.11
N VAL A 48 16.47 13.20 -7.97
CA VAL A 48 16.28 12.52 -6.68
C VAL A 48 17.46 12.75 -5.72
N ALA A 49 18.67 12.98 -6.23
CA ALA A 49 19.86 13.22 -5.42
C ALA A 49 19.72 14.44 -4.51
N PHE A 50 19.00 15.48 -4.93
CA PHE A 50 18.80 16.67 -4.11
C PHE A 50 17.94 16.40 -2.87
N ALA A 51 16.89 15.57 -3.00
CA ALA A 51 16.10 15.12 -1.85
C ALA A 51 16.94 14.23 -0.92
N CYS A 52 17.77 13.34 -1.47
CA CYS A 52 18.69 12.52 -0.68
C CYS A 52 19.68 13.36 0.13
N HIS A 53 20.34 14.34 -0.50
CA HIS A 53 21.29 15.22 0.19
C HIS A 53 20.60 16.06 1.28
N ALA A 54 19.40 16.59 1.02
CA ALA A 54 18.64 17.31 2.03
C ALA A 54 18.32 16.44 3.27
N ILE A 55 18.05 15.14 3.08
CA ILE A 55 17.81 14.19 4.18
C ILE A 55 19.11 13.82 4.90
N VAL A 56 20.24 13.76 4.20
CA VAL A 56 21.55 13.55 4.83
C VAL A 56 21.91 14.74 5.71
N ASP A 57 21.68 15.97 5.23
CA ASP A 57 21.97 17.21 5.96
C ASP A 57 21.01 17.40 7.15
N ASP A 58 19.72 17.11 6.96
CA ASP A 58 18.71 17.10 8.02
C ASP A 58 17.81 15.85 7.94
N PRO A 59 18.03 14.85 8.80
CA PRO A 59 17.22 13.63 8.82
C PRO A 59 15.72 13.85 9.12
N ALA A 60 15.35 14.98 9.75
CA ALA A 60 13.94 15.29 9.99
C ALA A 60 13.19 15.61 8.68
N SER A 61 13.89 16.16 7.68
CA SER A 61 13.33 16.49 6.37
C SER A 61 12.79 15.27 5.60
N ALA A 62 13.09 14.05 6.03
CA ALA A 62 12.47 12.84 5.51
C ALA A 62 10.93 12.87 5.59
N SER A 63 10.33 13.56 6.57
CA SER A 63 8.88 13.73 6.63
C SER A 63 8.34 14.68 5.56
N LEU A 64 9.17 15.58 5.02
CA LEU A 64 8.78 16.55 3.99
C LEU A 64 8.99 15.99 2.58
N TYR A 65 10.11 15.30 2.36
CA TYR A 65 10.52 14.85 1.02
C TYR A 65 10.16 13.40 0.69
N THR A 66 9.47 12.69 1.60
CA THR A 66 9.01 11.32 1.37
C THR A 66 7.56 11.13 1.82
N SER A 67 6.98 9.96 1.55
CA SER A 67 5.66 9.59 2.06
C SER A 67 5.63 9.33 3.57
N ARG A 68 6.78 9.34 4.27
CA ARG A 68 6.92 8.95 5.67
C ARG A 68 5.97 9.68 6.63
N ALA A 69 5.68 10.97 6.40
CA ALA A 69 4.78 11.73 7.27
C ALA A 69 3.33 11.19 7.29
N ASN A 70 2.93 10.45 6.26
CA ASN A 70 1.56 9.94 6.10
C ASN A 70 1.51 8.42 5.91
N LEU A 71 2.64 7.72 6.03
CA LEU A 71 2.73 6.27 5.84
C LEU A 71 2.55 5.56 7.19
N VAL A 72 1.54 4.70 7.28
CA VAL A 72 1.27 3.85 8.46
C VAL A 72 1.52 2.38 8.10
N GLY A 73 2.37 1.72 8.89
CA GLY A 73 2.60 0.28 8.76
C GLY A 73 1.60 -0.53 9.58
N VAL A 74 0.86 -1.42 8.92
CA VAL A 74 0.04 -2.44 9.60
C VAL A 74 0.88 -3.71 9.73
N VAL A 75 1.41 -3.96 10.93
CA VAL A 75 2.32 -5.09 11.21
C VAL A 75 1.60 -6.14 12.05
N THR A 76 1.67 -7.39 11.63
CA THR A 76 1.09 -8.54 12.34
C THR A 76 1.97 -9.77 12.14
N ASN A 77 1.97 -10.67 13.12
CA ASN A 77 2.56 -12.01 13.02
C ASN A 77 1.49 -13.11 12.88
N GLY A 78 0.23 -12.71 12.63
CA GLY A 78 -0.98 -13.53 12.43
C GLY A 78 -1.23 -14.68 13.42
N THR A 79 -0.69 -14.58 14.63
CA THR A 79 -0.99 -15.50 15.75
C THR A 79 -2.41 -15.34 16.31
N ALA A 80 -3.07 -14.22 16.02
CA ALA A 80 -4.45 -13.91 16.45
C ALA A 80 -5.22 -13.14 15.37
N VAL A 81 -5.57 -13.80 14.26
CA VAL A 81 -6.35 -13.18 13.19
C VAL A 81 -7.84 -13.30 13.51
N LEU A 82 -8.47 -12.19 13.93
CA LEU A 82 -9.89 -12.14 14.27
C LEU A 82 -10.26 -13.23 15.31
N GLY A 83 -11.30 -14.03 15.04
CA GLY A 83 -11.67 -15.21 15.83
C GLY A 83 -11.09 -16.52 15.30
N LEU A 84 -10.17 -16.47 14.32
CA LEU A 84 -9.62 -17.66 13.66
C LEU A 84 -8.40 -18.23 14.37
N GLY A 85 -7.84 -17.49 15.33
CA GLY A 85 -6.65 -17.88 16.06
C GLY A 85 -5.38 -17.73 15.23
N ASN A 86 -4.46 -18.68 15.39
CA ASN A 86 -3.17 -18.66 14.73
C ASN A 86 -3.28 -19.28 13.33
N ILE A 87 -3.20 -18.45 12.30
CA ILE A 87 -3.24 -18.87 10.89
C ILE A 87 -2.01 -18.43 10.09
N GLY A 88 -0.98 -17.87 10.74
CA GLY A 88 0.28 -17.47 10.09
C GLY A 88 1.00 -16.32 10.76
#